data_AF-A0A1D2WAJ6-F1
#
_entry.id   AF-A0A1D2WAJ6-F1
#
_cell.length_a   1.000
_cell.length_b   1.000
_cell.length_c   1.000
_cell.angle_alpha   90.00
_cell.angle_beta   90.00
_cell.angle_gamma   90.00
#
_symmetry.space_group_name_H-M   'P 1'
#
loop_
_entity.id
_entity.type
_entity.pdbx_description
1 polymer ?
#
loop_
_entity_poly.entity_id
_entity_poly.type
_entity_poly.pdbx_seq_one_letter_code
_entity_poly.pdbx_strand_id
1 'polypeptide(L)'
;MIDLGIQKGSANYDDDYETMYLSQLEPESEITGEIYVGELKSKEIKGKEVQEFYVIITDHENKRKWICGLITSAYFDDDVAKIYGEKGGRIYELIDSLSHALNDTELDQLESYSVVFDTFRETVNKSVKNVTVKAVQASNPNARTPNLKIVNAEAFEKA
;
A
#
# COMPACT_ATOMS: atom_id res chain seq x y z
N MET A 1 -1.98 -38.16 8.81
CA MET A 1 -1.29 -36.85 8.85
C MET A 1 -2.12 -35.94 7.97
N ILE A 2 -2.62 -34.81 8.50
CA ILE A 2 -3.46 -33.89 7.74
C ILE A 2 -2.57 -33.16 6.74
N ASP A 3 -2.89 -33.28 5.45
CA ASP A 3 -2.27 -32.51 4.39
C ASP A 3 -2.83 -31.08 4.44
N LEU A 4 -1.98 -30.13 4.83
CA LEU A 4 -2.35 -28.72 4.95
C LEU A 4 -2.18 -27.96 3.62
N GLY A 5 -1.90 -28.66 2.50
CA GLY A 5 -1.62 -28.02 1.22
C GLY A 5 -0.35 -27.17 1.27
N ILE A 6 0.65 -27.58 2.08
CA ILE A 6 1.93 -26.88 2.19
C ILE A 6 2.66 -27.04 0.85
N GLN A 7 2.51 -26.05 -0.01
CA GLN A 7 3.41 -25.87 -1.13
C GLN A 7 4.75 -25.47 -0.51
N LYS A 8 5.77 -26.33 -0.64
CA LYS A 8 7.14 -25.89 -0.46
C LYS A 8 7.36 -24.79 -1.49
N GLY A 9 7.26 -23.54 -1.04
CA GLY A 9 7.58 -22.39 -1.87
C GLY A 9 8.94 -22.65 -2.51
N SER A 10 9.02 -22.49 -3.82
CA SER A 10 10.28 -22.51 -4.55
C SER A 10 11.07 -21.24 -4.23
N ALA A 11 11.53 -21.10 -2.99
CA ALA A 11 12.53 -20.13 -2.55
C ALA A 11 13.00 -20.55 -1.16
N ASN A 12 14.31 -20.66 -0.98
CA ASN A 12 14.94 -20.84 0.31
C ASN A 12 14.50 -19.72 1.27
N TYR A 13 13.94 -20.06 2.43
CA TYR A 13 13.62 -19.12 3.51
C TYR A 13 14.90 -18.70 4.27
N ASP A 14 15.84 -18.10 3.56
CA ASP A 14 16.81 -17.14 4.12
C ASP A 14 16.47 -15.78 3.49
N ASP A 15 15.32 -15.23 3.88
CA ASP A 15 14.86 -13.93 3.38
C ASP A 15 15.62 -12.83 4.15
N ASP A 16 16.91 -12.66 3.83
CA ASP A 16 17.83 -11.63 4.36
C ASP A 16 17.42 -10.21 3.90
N TYR A 17 16.14 -9.86 3.98
CA TYR A 17 15.66 -8.53 3.66
C TYR A 17 15.72 -7.64 4.90
N GLU A 18 16.45 -6.54 4.80
CA GLU A 18 16.33 -5.45 5.76
C GLU A 18 14.89 -4.92 5.68
N THR A 19 14.13 -5.15 6.75
CA THR A 19 12.69 -4.86 6.77
C THR A 19 12.42 -3.64 7.65
N MET A 20 11.75 -2.64 7.08
CA MET A 20 11.26 -1.47 7.80
C MET A 20 9.73 -1.45 7.81
N TYR A 21 9.14 -1.11 8.95
CA TYR A 21 7.72 -0.88 9.09
C TYR A 21 7.40 0.61 8.91
N LEU A 22 6.16 0.93 8.53
CA LEU A 22 5.72 2.32 8.33
C LEU A 22 6.11 3.28 9.47
N SER A 23 6.06 2.81 10.73
CA SER A 23 6.42 3.62 11.91
C SER A 23 7.91 3.88 12.09
N GLN A 24 8.77 3.20 11.33
CA GLN A 24 10.22 3.35 11.34
C GLN A 24 10.73 4.17 10.16
N LEU A 25 9.85 4.53 9.22
CA LEU A 25 10.22 5.31 8.05
C LEU A 25 10.34 6.78 8.45
N GLU A 26 11.52 7.35 8.21
CA GLU A 26 11.73 8.79 8.32
C GLU A 26 11.20 9.50 7.06
N PRO A 27 10.64 10.71 7.16
CA PRO A 27 10.34 11.52 5.98
C PRO A 27 11.55 11.62 5.06
N GLU A 28 11.29 11.66 3.75
CA GLU A 28 12.28 11.64 2.67
C GLU A 28 12.97 10.28 2.43
N SER A 29 12.70 9.25 3.24
CA SER A 29 13.11 7.88 2.91
C SER A 29 12.49 7.45 1.59
N GLU A 30 13.21 6.67 0.80
CA GLU A 30 12.75 6.18 -0.51
C GLU A 30 13.10 4.70 -0.70
N ILE A 31 12.21 3.98 -1.38
CA ILE A 31 12.43 2.61 -1.84
C ILE A 31 11.89 2.47 -3.27
N THR A 32 12.60 1.71 -4.10
CA THR A 32 12.09 1.27 -5.40
C THR A 32 11.98 -0.24 -5.37
N GLY A 33 10.82 -0.79 -5.73
CA GLY A 33 10.60 -2.23 -5.70
C GLY A 33 9.19 -2.65 -6.10
N GLU A 34 8.99 -3.95 -6.14
CA GLU A 34 7.69 -4.56 -6.43
C GLU A 34 6.67 -4.17 -5.35
N ILE A 35 5.47 -3.76 -5.76
CA ILE A 35 4.38 -3.40 -4.84
C ILE A 35 3.39 -4.55 -4.68
N TYR A 36 2.99 -4.79 -3.44
CA TYR A 36 1.92 -5.71 -3.12
C TYR A 36 0.95 -5.09 -2.12
N VAL A 37 -0.34 -5.14 -2.45
CA VAL A 37 -1.46 -4.74 -1.59
C VAL A 37 -2.09 -6.00 -0.99
N GLY A 38 -2.03 -6.10 0.34
CA GLY A 38 -2.64 -7.17 1.12
C GLY A 38 -4.16 -7.06 1.21
N GLU A 39 -4.80 -8.11 1.74
CA GLU A 39 -6.24 -8.10 1.99
C GLU A 39 -6.64 -7.07 3.05
N LEU A 40 -7.89 -6.60 2.96
CA LEU A 40 -8.51 -5.76 3.99
C LEU A 40 -8.91 -6.64 5.17
N LYS A 41 -8.56 -6.22 6.38
CA LYS A 41 -8.84 -6.96 7.61
C LYS A 41 -9.44 -6.03 8.66
N SER A 42 -10.45 -6.52 9.37
CA SER A 42 -10.93 -5.91 10.60
C SER A 42 -9.90 -6.08 11.71
N LYS A 43 -9.67 -5.01 12.47
CA LYS A 43 -8.79 -4.98 13.64
C LYS A 43 -9.43 -4.17 14.74
N GLU A 44 -9.32 -4.62 15.98
CA GLU A 44 -9.78 -3.86 17.13
C GLU A 44 -8.66 -2.97 17.67
N ILE A 45 -8.90 -1.66 17.72
CA ILE A 45 -7.98 -0.68 18.31
C ILE A 45 -8.74 0.17 19.33
N LYS A 46 -8.35 0.06 20.61
CA LYS A 46 -8.96 0.81 21.72
C LYS A 46 -10.49 0.65 21.78
N GLY A 47 -11.00 -0.56 21.55
CA GLY A 47 -12.43 -0.87 21.56
C GLY A 47 -13.21 -0.39 20.33
N LYS A 48 -12.52 0.03 19.26
CA LYS A 48 -13.13 0.36 17.97
C LYS A 48 -12.64 -0.61 16.91
N GLU A 49 -13.56 -1.18 16.14
CA GLU A 49 -13.21 -1.90 14.93
C GLU A 49 -12.76 -0.91 13.86
N VAL A 50 -11.59 -1.16 13.28
CA VAL A 50 -11.03 -0.40 12.16
C VAL A 50 -10.66 -1.36 11.05
N GLN A 51 -10.60 -0.84 9.83
CA GLN A 51 -10.12 -1.60 8.68
C GLN A 51 -8.66 -1.27 8.42
N GLU A 52 -7.85 -2.30 8.21
CA GLU A 52 -6.42 -2.19 7.93
C GLU A 52 -6.08 -3.09 6.74
N PHE A 53 -5.22 -2.59 5.86
CA PHE A 53 -4.56 -3.40 4.85
C PHE A 53 -3.07 -3.06 4.83
N TYR A 54 -2.28 -3.89 4.16
CA TYR A 54 -0.84 -3.70 4.06
C TYR A 54 -0.45 -3.31 2.64
N VAL A 55 0.45 -2.36 2.52
CA VAL A 55 1.22 -2.11 1.29
C VAL A 55 2.65 -2.58 1.57
N ILE A 56 3.14 -3.51 0.75
CA ILE A 56 4.48 -4.07 0.86
C ILE A 56 5.26 -3.64 -0.38
N ILE A 57 6.46 -3.12 -0.18
CA ILE A 57 7.39 -2.78 -1.27
C ILE A 57 8.64 -3.62 -1.08
N THR A 58 9.01 -4.41 -2.09
CA THR A 58 10.18 -5.30 -2.02
C THR A 58 11.22 -4.91 -3.06
N ASP A 59 12.36 -4.43 -2.58
CA ASP A 59 13.55 -4.12 -3.37
C ASP A 59 14.46 -5.36 -3.36
N HIS A 60 14.31 -6.19 -4.39
CA HIS A 60 15.07 -7.44 -4.54
C HIS A 60 16.56 -7.21 -4.77
N GLU A 61 16.94 -6.09 -5.39
CA GLU A 61 18.33 -5.78 -5.72
C GLU A 61 19.12 -5.44 -4.46
N ASN A 62 18.57 -4.58 -3.60
CA ASN A 62 19.22 -4.15 -2.36
C ASN A 62 18.81 -4.97 -1.14
N LYS A 63 17.97 -6.00 -1.33
CA LYS A 63 17.39 -6.81 -0.25
C LYS A 63 16.75 -5.94 0.84
N ARG A 64 15.89 -5.00 0.46
CA ARG A 64 15.14 -4.15 1.39
C ARG A 64 13.64 -4.37 1.22
N LYS A 65 12.90 -4.25 2.31
CA LYS A 65 11.45 -4.46 2.30
C LYS A 65 10.76 -3.44 3.20
N TRP A 66 9.74 -2.77 2.68
CA TRP A 66 8.86 -1.94 3.49
C TRP A 66 7.54 -2.66 3.71
N ILE A 67 7.08 -2.72 4.95
CA ILE A 67 5.78 -3.29 5.33
C ILE A 67 4.93 -2.19 5.98
N CYS A 68 3.96 -1.69 5.24
CA CYS A 68 3.20 -0.52 5.62
C CYS A 68 1.73 -0.83 5.88
N GLY A 69 1.36 -0.93 7.16
CA GLY A 69 -0.04 -1.08 7.58
C GLY A 69 -0.79 0.25 7.49
N LEU A 70 -1.83 0.31 6.68
CA LEU A 70 -2.65 1.50 6.48
C LEU A 70 -4.04 1.26 7.07
N ILE A 71 -4.31 1.92 8.19
CA ILE A 71 -5.67 2.04 8.74
C ILE A 71 -6.47 2.97 7.83
N THR A 72 -7.65 2.53 7.43
CA THR A 72 -8.54 3.22 6.51
C THR A 72 -9.98 3.25 7.02
N SER A 73 -10.72 4.26 6.58
CA SER A 73 -12.18 4.24 6.67
C SER A 73 -12.70 3.42 5.49
N ALA A 74 -13.40 2.34 5.78
CA ALA A 74 -14.10 1.56 4.78
C ALA A 74 -15.59 1.50 5.07
N TYR A 75 -16.39 1.45 4.01
CA TYR A 75 -17.80 1.17 4.05
C TYR A 75 -18.11 -0.01 3.13
N PHE A 76 -19.14 -0.77 3.48
CA PHE A 76 -19.53 -1.99 2.80
C PHE A 76 -20.89 -1.79 2.17
N ASP A 77 -20.99 -2.08 0.88
CA ASP A 77 -22.20 -1.95 0.07
C ASP A 77 -22.40 -3.31 -0.63
N ASP A 78 -23.38 -4.09 -0.18
CA ASP A 78 -23.59 -5.49 -0.61
C ASP A 78 -22.30 -6.34 -0.64
N ASP A 79 -21.60 -6.37 0.51
CA ASP A 79 -20.29 -7.03 0.72
C ASP A 79 -19.12 -6.46 -0.10
N VAL A 80 -19.34 -5.41 -0.90
CA VAL A 80 -18.27 -4.71 -1.62
C VAL A 80 -17.62 -3.67 -0.71
N ALA A 81 -16.37 -3.93 -0.31
CA ALA A 81 -15.59 -2.99 0.48
C ALA A 81 -15.14 -1.81 -0.38
N LYS A 82 -15.44 -0.59 0.07
CA LYS A 82 -14.96 0.66 -0.53
C LYS A 82 -14.13 1.41 0.50
N ILE A 83 -12.90 1.77 0.14
CA ILE A 83 -12.03 2.58 0.98
C ILE A 83 -12.10 4.05 0.57
N TYR A 84 -11.85 4.94 1.52
CA TYR A 84 -11.96 6.37 1.34
C TYR A 84 -10.73 7.11 1.89
N GLY A 85 -10.31 8.16 1.18
CA GLY A 85 -9.24 9.05 1.59
C GLY A 85 -9.56 10.50 1.27
N GLU A 86 -9.42 11.38 2.26
CA GLU A 86 -9.51 12.83 2.11
C GLU A 86 -8.15 13.44 1.81
N LYS A 87 -8.14 14.56 1.09
CA LYS A 87 -6.93 15.29 0.72
C LYS A 87 -5.99 15.52 1.92
N GLY A 88 -4.72 15.18 1.73
CA GLY A 88 -3.68 15.18 2.78
C GLY A 88 -3.69 13.95 3.71
N GLY A 89 -4.70 13.08 3.61
CA GLY A 89 -4.75 11.79 4.29
C GLY A 89 -3.86 10.74 3.64
N ARG A 90 -3.42 9.74 4.40
CA ARG A 90 -2.53 8.66 3.91
C ARG A 90 -3.10 7.85 2.75
N ILE A 91 -4.41 7.61 2.77
CA ILE A 91 -5.11 6.82 1.74
C ILE A 91 -5.26 7.66 0.47
N TYR A 92 -5.55 8.94 0.63
CA TYR A 92 -5.58 9.88 -0.48
C TYR A 92 -4.21 9.97 -1.15
N GLU A 93 -3.14 10.23 -0.38
CA GLU A 93 -1.79 10.36 -0.94
C GLU A 93 -1.40 9.13 -1.74
N LEU A 94 -1.68 7.92 -1.22
CA LEU A 94 -1.39 6.66 -1.92
C LEU A 94 -2.16 6.57 -3.25
N ILE A 95 -3.47 6.82 -3.24
CA ILE A 95 -4.33 6.66 -4.43
C ILE A 95 -4.02 7.75 -5.47
N ASP A 96 -3.93 9.00 -5.04
CA ASP A 96 -3.69 10.17 -5.91
C ASP A 96 -2.34 10.04 -6.61
N SER A 97 -1.28 9.78 -5.83
CA SER A 97 0.07 9.67 -6.37
C SER A 97 0.26 8.43 -7.25
N LEU A 98 -0.37 7.31 -6.92
CA LEU A 98 -0.33 6.12 -7.78
C LEU A 98 -1.10 6.35 -9.09
N SER A 99 -2.26 7.01 -9.04
CA SER A 99 -3.03 7.36 -10.23
C SER A 99 -2.23 8.30 -11.13
N HIS A 100 -1.62 9.32 -10.57
CA HIS A 100 -0.74 10.24 -11.30
C HIS A 100 0.43 9.49 -11.95
N ALA A 101 1.14 8.67 -11.18
CA ALA A 101 2.31 7.94 -11.69
C ALA A 101 1.97 6.96 -12.82
N LEU A 102 0.78 6.35 -12.80
CA LEU A 102 0.36 5.38 -13.82
C LEU A 102 -0.38 5.99 -15.01
N ASN A 103 -1.13 7.07 -14.81
CA ASN A 103 -2.09 7.60 -15.78
C ASN A 103 -1.89 9.08 -16.12
N ASP A 104 -0.85 9.73 -15.57
CA ASP A 104 -0.55 11.15 -15.77
C ASP A 104 -1.72 12.08 -15.38
N THR A 105 -2.53 11.68 -14.39
CA THR A 105 -3.62 12.52 -13.84
C THR A 105 -3.06 13.67 -13.03
N GLU A 106 -3.66 14.86 -13.05
CA GLU A 106 -3.21 15.96 -12.18
C GLU A 106 -3.29 15.58 -10.69
N LEU A 107 -2.20 15.84 -9.94
CA LEU A 107 -2.17 15.65 -8.48
C LEU A 107 -3.06 16.67 -7.78
N ASP A 108 -3.57 16.30 -6.61
CA ASP A 108 -4.31 17.19 -5.71
C ASP A 108 -5.59 17.82 -6.30
N GLN A 109 -6.12 17.27 -7.40
CA GLN A 109 -7.27 17.85 -8.12
C GLN A 109 -8.61 17.64 -7.37
N LEU A 110 -8.77 16.46 -6.77
CA LEU A 110 -10.00 16.10 -6.04
C LEU A 110 -9.84 16.32 -4.54
N GLU A 111 -10.93 16.64 -3.84
CA GLU A 111 -10.90 16.77 -2.38
C GLU A 111 -10.88 15.40 -1.67
N SER A 112 -11.27 14.34 -2.36
CA SER A 112 -11.25 12.97 -1.83
C SER A 112 -11.26 11.91 -2.94
N TYR A 113 -10.84 10.70 -2.58
CA TYR A 113 -10.97 9.50 -3.41
C TYR A 113 -11.78 8.44 -2.67
N SER A 114 -12.60 7.71 -3.43
CA SER A 114 -13.16 6.44 -2.98
C SER A 114 -12.96 5.39 -4.07
N VAL A 115 -12.45 4.22 -3.69
CA VAL A 115 -12.22 3.11 -4.61
C VAL A 115 -12.81 1.82 -4.05
N VAL A 116 -13.28 0.95 -4.94
CA VAL A 116 -13.61 -0.44 -4.61
C VAL A 116 -12.31 -1.16 -4.28
N PHE A 117 -12.18 -1.64 -3.04
CA PHE A 117 -10.90 -2.11 -2.51
C PHE A 117 -10.37 -3.32 -3.28
N ASP A 118 -11.23 -4.31 -3.57
CA ASP A 118 -10.80 -5.51 -4.26
C ASP A 118 -10.32 -5.21 -5.67
N THR A 119 -11.03 -4.34 -6.40
CA THR A 119 -10.59 -3.86 -7.73
C THR A 119 -9.25 -3.12 -7.63
N PHE A 120 -9.10 -2.22 -6.66
CA PHE A 120 -7.85 -1.49 -6.43
C PHE A 120 -6.70 -2.46 -6.17
N ARG A 121 -6.87 -3.35 -5.18
CA ARG A 121 -5.87 -4.36 -4.80
C ARG A 121 -5.48 -5.26 -5.97
N GLU A 122 -6.47 -5.81 -6.67
CA GLU A 122 -6.24 -6.69 -7.81
C GLU A 122 -5.51 -5.98 -8.93
N THR A 123 -5.92 -4.75 -9.25
CA THR A 123 -5.28 -3.94 -10.30
C THR A 123 -3.83 -3.63 -9.95
N VAL A 124 -3.55 -3.20 -8.71
CA VAL A 124 -2.18 -2.92 -8.28
C VAL A 124 -1.32 -4.18 -8.37
N ASN A 125 -1.78 -5.29 -7.79
CA ASN A 125 -0.99 -6.51 -7.71
C ASN A 125 -0.75 -7.21 -9.06
N LYS A 126 -1.64 -7.01 -10.04
CA LYS A 126 -1.53 -7.65 -11.37
C LYS A 126 -0.90 -6.77 -12.43
N SER A 127 -1.08 -5.46 -12.32
CA SER A 127 -0.75 -4.52 -13.40
C SER A 127 0.44 -3.64 -13.08
N VAL A 128 0.80 -3.44 -11.82
CA VAL A 128 1.95 -2.60 -11.43
C VAL A 128 3.16 -3.50 -11.20
N LYS A 129 4.20 -3.29 -12.01
CA LYS A 129 5.45 -4.05 -11.98
C LYS A 129 6.39 -3.52 -10.89
N ASN A 130 6.60 -2.20 -10.88
CA ASN A 130 7.56 -1.57 -9.98
C ASN A 130 7.07 -0.19 -9.58
N VAL A 131 7.39 0.24 -8.36
CA VAL A 131 7.09 1.59 -7.87
C VAL A 131 8.32 2.18 -7.20
N THR A 132 8.47 3.48 -7.32
CA THR A 132 9.31 4.26 -6.40
C THR A 132 8.39 4.94 -5.40
N VAL A 133 8.59 4.64 -4.12
CA VAL A 133 7.79 5.14 -3.00
C VAL A 133 8.65 5.99 -2.10
N LYS A 134 8.16 7.18 -1.80
CA LYS A 134 8.77 8.11 -0.85
C LYS A 134 7.89 8.22 0.40
N ALA A 135 8.51 8.12 1.57
CA ALA A 135 7.87 8.47 2.82
C ALA A 135 7.80 10.00 2.92
N VAL A 136 6.61 10.57 3.01
CA VAL A 136 6.42 12.03 3.10
C VAL A 136 5.79 12.40 4.43
N GLN A 137 6.11 13.61 4.91
CA GLN A 137 5.51 14.10 6.14
C GLN A 137 3.98 14.14 5.99
N ALA A 138 3.27 13.53 6.94
CA ALA A 138 1.82 13.56 6.94
C ALA A 138 1.31 15.00 7.10
N SER A 139 0.27 15.36 6.35
CA SER A 139 -0.33 16.71 6.44
C SER A 139 -0.91 17.01 7.82
N ASN A 140 -1.32 15.97 8.58
CA ASN A 140 -1.66 16.12 9.98
C ASN A 140 -0.38 16.13 10.83
N PRO A 141 -0.02 17.25 11.50
CA PRO A 141 1.21 17.35 12.29
C PRO A 141 1.22 16.44 13.52
N ASN A 142 0.05 15.91 13.94
CA ASN A 142 -0.06 14.98 15.05
C ASN A 142 0.01 13.50 14.62
N ALA A 143 0.16 13.23 13.31
CA ALA A 143 0.32 11.88 12.82
C ALA A 143 1.65 11.29 13.33
N ARG A 144 1.61 10.03 13.76
CA ARG A 144 2.77 9.31 14.29
C ARG A 144 3.57 8.57 13.23
N THR A 145 3.12 8.59 11.99
CA THR A 145 3.69 7.86 10.87
C THR A 145 3.65 8.75 9.63
N PRO A 146 4.60 8.63 8.70
CA PRO A 146 4.55 9.32 7.43
C PRO A 146 3.39 8.80 6.56
N ASN A 147 3.10 9.53 5.47
CA ASN A 147 2.31 9.03 4.36
C ASN A 147 3.23 8.37 3.33
N LEU A 148 2.68 7.50 2.48
CA LEU A 148 3.39 6.94 1.33
C LEU A 148 2.98 7.70 0.08
N LYS A 149 3.96 8.24 -0.64
CA LYS A 149 3.78 8.89 -1.93
C LYS A 149 4.47 8.08 -3.01
N ILE A 150 3.72 7.68 -4.04
CA ILE A 150 4.28 7.07 -5.24
C ILE A 150 4.84 8.19 -6.11
N VAL A 151 6.15 8.21 -6.33
CA VAL A 151 6.80 9.22 -7.17
C VAL A 151 6.98 8.74 -8.62
N ASN A 152 7.00 7.42 -8.81
CA ASN A 152 7.05 6.79 -10.12
C ASN A 152 6.43 5.39 -10.05
N ALA A 153 5.85 4.92 -11.15
CA ALA A 153 5.28 3.58 -11.28
C ALA A 153 5.45 3.05 -12.70
N GLU A 154 5.84 1.79 -12.82
CA GLU A 154 5.91 1.05 -14.08
C GLU A 154 4.80 0.00 -14.08
N ALA A 155 3.96 0.02 -15.11
CA ALA A 155 2.98 -1.04 -15.34
C ALA A 155 3.60 -2.17 -16.19
N PHE A 156 3.09 -3.40 -16.05
CA PHE A 156 3.33 -4.42 -17.08
C PHE A 156 2.76 -3.91 -18.41
N GLU A 157 3.47 -4.09 -19.53
CA GLU A 157 3.00 -3.63 -20.84
C GLU A 157 1.55 -4.06 -21.08
N LYS A 158 0.71 -3.14 -21.56
CA LYS A 158 -0.62 -3.49 -22.07
C LYS A 158 -0.40 -4.40 -23.29
N ALA A 159 -0.67 -5.69 -23.13
CA ALA A 159 -0.77 -6.63 -24.24
C ALA A 159 -1.83 -6.18 -25.26
#